data_AF-A0AA41L591-F1
#
_entry.id   AF-A0AA41L591-F1
#
_cell.length_a   1.000
_cell.length_b   1.000
_cell.length_c   1.000
_cell.angle_alpha   90.00
_cell.angle_beta   90.00
_cell.angle_gamma   90.00
#
_symmetry.space_group_name_H-M   'P 1'
#
loop_
_entity.id
_entity.type
_entity.pdbx_description
1 polymer ?
#
loop_
_entity_poly.entity_id
_entity_poly.type
_entity_poly.pdbx_seq_one_letter_code
_entity_poly.pdbx_strand_id
1 'polypeptide(L)'
;MNMTDFNRIPVGPLLSLAQLSISLHKAQNAVAVARFDYLDRLKKFERKRGAVGRLDKNNAAHAAAIAYTADEYEALLAARRNAYNIKRRWQNACRKFN
;
A
#
# COMPACT_ATOMS: atom_id res chain seq x y z
N MET A 1 29.17 -16.54 -16.22
CA MET A 1 28.84 -16.45 -14.78
C MET A 1 29.35 -17.72 -14.15
N ASN A 2 30.51 -17.67 -13.49
CA ASN A 2 31.19 -18.85 -12.96
C ASN A 2 30.47 -19.33 -11.69
N MET A 3 30.38 -20.66 -11.54
CA MET A 3 29.69 -21.35 -10.44
C MET A 3 30.25 -21.03 -9.03
N THR A 4 31.34 -20.25 -8.95
CA THR A 4 32.03 -19.82 -7.74
C THR A 4 31.46 -18.58 -7.06
N ASP A 5 30.61 -17.80 -7.73
CA ASP A 5 30.12 -16.51 -7.19
C ASP A 5 28.95 -16.66 -6.22
N PHE A 6 28.19 -17.76 -6.28
CA PHE A 6 27.10 -18.05 -5.34
C PHE A 6 27.60 -18.28 -3.90
N ASN A 7 28.83 -18.77 -3.71
CA ASN A 7 29.43 -18.99 -2.38
C ASN A 7 29.92 -17.71 -1.70
N ARG A 8 29.84 -16.54 -2.35
CA ARG A 8 30.31 -15.25 -1.80
C ARG A 8 29.18 -14.35 -1.30
N ILE A 9 27.92 -14.67 -1.55
CA ILE A 9 26.81 -13.89 -1.01
C ILE A 9 26.63 -14.30 0.46
N PRO A 10 26.85 -13.39 1.43
CA PRO A 10 26.67 -13.75 2.82
C PRO A 10 25.18 -14.07 3.08
N VAL A 11 24.92 -15.08 3.90
CA VAL A 11 23.56 -15.54 4.23
C VAL A 11 22.72 -14.41 4.85
N GLY A 12 23.35 -13.51 5.62
CA GLY A 12 22.69 -12.37 6.27
C GLY A 12 21.96 -11.44 5.29
N PRO A 13 22.61 -10.91 4.25
CA PRO A 13 21.96 -10.16 3.18
C PRO A 13 20.77 -10.88 2.53
N LEU A 14 20.86 -12.17 2.22
CA LEU A 14 19.75 -12.94 1.63
C LEU A 14 18.54 -13.02 2.58
N LEU A 15 18.79 -13.27 3.87
CA LEU A 15 17.74 -13.26 4.90
C LEU A 15 17.06 -11.89 5.02
N SER A 16 17.85 -10.80 4.97
CA SER A 16 17.29 -9.44 5.00
C SER A 16 16.38 -9.16 3.80
N LEU A 17 16.74 -9.68 2.63
CA LEU A 17 15.94 -9.53 1.41
C LEU A 17 14.62 -10.31 1.51
N ALA A 18 14.68 -11.55 2.02
CA ALA A 18 13.50 -12.36 2.28
C ALA A 18 12.55 -11.67 3.29
N GLN A 19 13.09 -11.12 4.38
CA GLN A 19 12.30 -10.38 5.36
C GLN A 19 11.62 -9.14 4.75
N LEU A 20 12.31 -8.41 3.86
CA LEU A 20 11.72 -7.27 3.14
C LEU A 20 10.61 -7.72 2.19
N SER A 21 10.75 -8.88 1.54
CA SER A 21 9.72 -9.45 0.66
C SER A 21 8.44 -9.79 1.45
N ILE A 22 8.57 -10.47 2.60
CA ILE A 22 7.44 -10.76 3.49
C ILE A 22 6.80 -9.47 3.98
N SER A 23 7.60 -8.48 4.38
CA SER A 23 7.11 -7.18 4.83
C SER A 23 6.37 -6.43 3.73
N LEU A 24 6.84 -6.52 2.48
CA LEU A 24 6.18 -5.93 1.32
C LEU A 24 4.82 -6.57 1.08
N HIS A 25 4.74 -7.91 1.11
CA HIS A 25 3.48 -8.63 0.96
C HIS A 25 2.46 -8.23 2.04
N LYS A 26 2.88 -8.19 3.31
CA LYS A 26 2.03 -7.73 4.42
C LYS A 26 1.54 -6.29 4.21
N ALA A 27 2.42 -5.39 3.77
CA ALA A 27 2.05 -4.00 3.51
C ALA A 27 1.07 -3.86 2.33
N GLN A 28 1.21 -4.68 1.29
CA GLN A 28 0.25 -4.73 0.18
C GLN A 28 -1.13 -5.24 0.63
N ASN A 29 -1.17 -6.27 1.48
CA ASN A 29 -2.42 -6.74 2.08
C ASN A 29 -3.08 -5.64 2.93
N ALA A 30 -2.30 -4.90 3.73
CA ALA A 30 -2.82 -3.78 4.51
C ALA A 30 -3.43 -2.68 3.62
N VAL A 31 -2.83 -2.38 2.45
CA VAL A 31 -3.43 -1.47 1.45
C VAL A 31 -4.75 -2.01 0.91
N ALA A 32 -4.84 -3.32 0.65
CA ALA A 32 -6.08 -3.93 0.17
C ALA A 32 -7.20 -3.83 1.21
N VAL A 33 -6.90 -4.11 2.48
CA VAL A 33 -7.85 -3.97 3.60
C VAL A 33 -8.30 -2.52 3.76
N ALA A 34 -7.38 -1.56 3.86
CA ALA A 34 -7.74 -0.15 3.98
C ALA A 34 -8.55 0.38 2.79
N ARG A 35 -8.30 -0.15 1.58
CA ARG A 35 -9.10 0.18 0.40
C ARG A 35 -10.50 -0.38 0.51
N PHE A 36 -10.64 -1.61 1.00
CA PHE A 36 -11.96 -2.21 1.23
C PHE A 36 -12.75 -1.38 2.25
N ASP A 37 -12.13 -0.99 3.36
CA ASP A 37 -12.78 -0.19 4.41
C ASP A 37 -13.26 1.17 3.89
N TYR A 38 -12.40 1.88 3.14
CA TYR A 38 -12.77 3.14 2.49
C TYR A 38 -13.96 2.97 1.53
N LEU A 39 -13.96 1.92 0.69
CA LEU A 39 -15.06 1.67 -0.24
C LEU A 39 -16.35 1.25 0.48
N ASP A 40 -16.25 0.48 1.56
CA ASP A 40 -17.39 0.12 2.40
C ASP A 40 -17.99 1.36 3.08
N ARG A 41 -17.14 2.26 3.60
CA ARG A 41 -17.58 3.53 4.18
C ARG A 41 -18.28 4.41 3.16
N LEU A 42 -17.74 4.51 1.94
CA LEU A 42 -18.37 5.25 0.85
C LEU A 42 -19.73 4.65 0.47
N LYS A 43 -19.82 3.32 0.34
CA LYS A 43 -21.10 2.64 0.09
C LYS A 43 -22.13 2.89 1.20
N LYS A 44 -21.70 2.92 2.46
CA LYS A 44 -22.59 3.26 3.59
C LYS A 44 -23.12 4.68 3.50
N PHE A 45 -22.32 5.63 3.00
CA PHE A 45 -22.78 6.98 2.70
C PHE A 45 -23.80 6.98 1.55
N GLU A 46 -23.47 6.33 0.45
CA GLU A 46 -24.31 6.28 -0.76
C GLU A 46 -25.69 5.66 -0.49
N ARG A 47 -25.76 4.61 0.35
CA ARG A 47 -27.03 4.01 0.79
C ARG A 47 -27.97 5.00 1.50
N LYS A 48 -27.42 6.03 2.17
CA LYS A 48 -28.19 7.01 2.95
C LYS A 48 -28.51 8.27 2.17
N ARG A 49 -27.65 8.67 1.22
CA ARG A 49 -27.69 9.99 0.57
C ARG A 49 -27.82 9.93 -0.96
N GLY A 50 -27.81 8.75 -1.54
CA GLY A 50 -27.76 8.55 -3.00
C GLY A 50 -26.34 8.35 -3.51
N ALA A 51 -26.22 7.76 -4.69
CA ALA A 51 -24.93 7.49 -5.33
C ALA A 51 -24.21 8.80 -5.69
N VAL A 52 -22.94 8.90 -5.31
CA VAL A 52 -22.06 10.05 -5.65
C VAL A 52 -21.07 9.70 -6.75
N GLY A 53 -20.89 8.41 -7.06
CA GLY A 53 -20.02 7.99 -8.16
C GLY A 53 -18.54 8.31 -7.89
N ARG A 54 -17.81 8.76 -8.91
CA ARG A 54 -16.39 9.10 -8.75
C ARG A 54 -16.27 10.44 -8.00
N LEU A 55 -15.73 10.37 -6.78
CA LEU A 55 -15.47 11.58 -5.99
C LEU A 55 -14.46 12.49 -6.68
N ASP A 56 -14.83 13.76 -6.71
CA ASP A 56 -14.03 14.91 -7.13
C ASP A 56 -14.04 15.92 -5.99
N LYS A 57 -12.85 16.28 -5.51
CA LYS A 57 -12.63 17.22 -4.41
C LYS A 57 -13.05 18.66 -4.75
N ASN A 58 -13.12 19.01 -6.04
CA ASN A 58 -13.50 20.34 -6.48
C ASN A 58 -15.03 20.48 -6.61
N ASN A 59 -15.76 19.37 -6.59
CA ASN A 59 -17.22 19.38 -6.66
C ASN A 59 -17.81 19.52 -5.24
N ALA A 60 -18.47 20.65 -4.99
CA ALA A 60 -19.11 20.93 -3.71
C ALA A 60 -20.15 19.87 -3.30
N ALA A 61 -20.83 19.22 -4.26
CA ALA A 61 -21.78 18.15 -3.99
C ALA A 61 -21.13 16.91 -3.34
N HIS A 62 -19.81 16.74 -3.53
CA HIS A 62 -19.06 15.62 -2.95
C HIS A 62 -18.48 15.93 -1.57
N ALA A 63 -18.53 17.18 -1.11
CA ALA A 63 -17.90 17.60 0.16
C ALA A 63 -18.36 16.76 1.35
N ALA A 64 -19.65 16.42 1.42
CA ALA A 64 -20.20 15.59 2.49
C ALA A 64 -19.68 14.13 2.44
N ALA A 65 -19.56 13.53 1.26
CA ALA A 65 -19.01 12.19 1.10
C ALA A 65 -17.51 12.14 1.44
N ILE A 66 -16.77 13.17 1.02
CA ILE A 66 -15.35 13.31 1.32
C ILE A 66 -15.14 13.46 2.82
N ALA A 67 -15.89 14.36 3.47
CA ALA A 67 -15.81 14.52 4.92
C ALA A 67 -16.17 13.23 5.68
N TYR A 68 -17.18 12.50 5.20
CA TYR A 68 -17.63 11.25 5.84
C TYR A 68 -16.63 10.08 5.72
N THR A 69 -15.79 10.08 4.69
CA THR A 69 -14.82 9.02 4.37
C THR A 69 -13.36 9.45 4.62
N ALA A 70 -13.14 10.63 5.22
CA ALA A 70 -11.83 11.24 5.34
C ALA A 70 -10.85 10.37 6.14
N ASP A 71 -11.28 9.81 7.26
CA ASP A 71 -10.44 9.00 8.14
C ASP A 71 -9.98 7.70 7.44
N GLU A 72 -10.89 6.99 6.78
CA GLU A 72 -10.56 5.77 6.04
C GLU A 72 -9.71 6.07 4.81
N TYR A 73 -9.91 7.23 4.18
CA TYR A 73 -9.08 7.67 3.06
C TYR A 73 -7.65 7.99 3.52
N GLU A 74 -7.48 8.68 4.64
CA GLU A 74 -6.15 8.94 5.22
C GLU A 74 -5.46 7.65 5.68
N ALA A 75 -6.19 6.70 6.25
CA ALA A 75 -5.67 5.38 6.59
C ALA A 75 -5.17 4.63 5.33
N LEU A 76 -5.93 4.69 4.23
CA LEU A 76 -5.52 4.13 2.94
C LEU A 76 -4.25 4.82 2.40
N LEU A 77 -4.16 6.14 2.48
CA LEU A 77 -2.96 6.87 2.06
C LEU A 77 -1.74 6.51 2.91
N ALA A 78 -1.91 6.38 4.22
CA ALA A 78 -0.85 5.95 5.14
C ALA A 78 -0.36 4.53 4.80
N ALA A 79 -1.27 3.59 4.56
CA ALA A 79 -0.94 2.23 4.15
C ALA A 79 -0.15 2.22 2.82
N ARG A 80 -0.57 3.03 1.84
CA ARG A 80 0.13 3.16 0.55
C ARG A 80 1.53 3.74 0.70
N ARG A 81 1.70 4.78 1.50
CA ARG A 81 3.01 5.38 1.81
C ARG A 81 3.95 4.33 2.42
N ASN A 82 3.46 3.55 3.38
CA ASN A 82 4.25 2.48 4.00
C ASN A 82 4.65 1.40 2.99
N ALA A 83 3.70 0.89 2.19
CA ALA A 83 3.98 -0.12 1.16
C ALA A 83 5.01 0.38 0.14
N TYR A 84 4.92 1.65 -0.28
CA TYR A 84 5.90 2.27 -1.16
C TYR A 84 7.31 2.33 -0.54
N ASN A 85 7.41 2.74 0.73
CA ASN A 85 8.68 2.81 1.44
C ASN A 85 9.35 1.43 1.57
N ILE A 86 8.57 0.39 1.90
CA ILE A 86 9.08 -0.99 1.97
C ILE A 86 9.50 -1.48 0.58
N LYS A 87 8.70 -1.22 -0.46
CA LYS A 87 9.05 -1.56 -1.85
C LYS A 87 10.36 -0.92 -2.26
N ARG A 88 10.57 0.36 -1.94
CA ARG A 88 11.82 1.08 -2.23
C ARG A 88 13.02 0.45 -1.52
N ARG A 89 12.86 0.07 -0.24
CA ARG A 89 13.91 -0.64 0.51
C ARG A 89 14.23 -2.00 -0.10
N TRP A 90 13.21 -2.76 -0.48
CA TRP A 90 13.39 -4.06 -1.16
C TRP A 90 14.11 -3.90 -2.50
N GLN A 91 13.71 -2.96 -3.35
CA GLN A 91 14.39 -2.68 -4.62
C GLN A 91 15.84 -2.25 -4.42
N ASN A 92 16.13 -1.41 -3.43
CA ASN A 92 17.49 -1.01 -3.09
C ASN A 92 18.33 -2.19 -2.57
N ALA A 93 17.72 -3.13 -1.84
CA ALA A 93 18.39 -4.35 -1.42
C ALA A 93 18.71 -5.25 -2.63
N CYS A 94 17.74 -5.50 -3.52
CA CYS A 94 17.95 -6.27 -4.76
C CYS A 94 19.13 -5.72 -5.60
N ARG A 95 19.23 -4.40 -5.75
CA ARG A 95 20.32 -3.78 -6.51
C ARG A 95 21.72 -4.06 -5.98
N LYS A 96 21.86 -4.47 -4.71
CA LYS A 96 23.16 -4.84 -4.12
C LYS A 96 23.59 -6.28 -4.45
N PHE A 97 22.68 -7.07 -5.03
CA PHE A 97 22.94 -8.45 -5.46
C PHE A 97 23.02 -8.62 -6.98
N ASN A 98 22.72 -7.55 -7.73
CA ASN A 98 22.99 -7.46 -9.16
C ASN A 98 24.39 -6.89 -9.37
#